data_AF-A0A6P0ZAT3-F1
#
_entry.id   AF-A0A6P0ZAT3-F1
#
_cell.length_a   1.000
_cell.length_b   1.000
_cell.length_c   1.000
_cell.angle_alpha   90.00
_cell.angle_beta   90.00
_cell.angle_gamma   90.00
#
_symmetry.space_group_name_H-M   'P 1'
#
loop_
_entity.id
_entity.type
_entity.pdbx_description
1 polymer ?
#
loop_
_entity_poly.entity_id
_entity_poly.type
_entity_poly.pdbx_seq_one_letter_code
_entity_poly.pdbx_strand_id
1 'polypeptide(L)'
;MLGSVEDLVNAIAKDLSQPSRYFQIVQIYKTDGQMDKAIAWAEDGLAAFSDSYRSGQLGDFLIEAHETQGRFDEALEIVWHDFDRQPSLDQYQKLKQQADKTDTWSEWRDRALDKVRQTLQPKAINRRPTRAKGARFHRVQNIATDHSLLVEIFLWEGDDEQAWSEAKAGGCSARLWTRLAETREISHPEDALWIYQPRIEPLINQTNNPAYQQAVDLLLKVKTLMERCDRQAEFAEFLAQLHRTYKRKRNFIALLQKNGLGY
;
A
#
# COMPACT_ATOMS: atom_id res chain seq x y z
N MET A 1 -19.00 -41.73 -25.06
CA MET A 1 -19.80 -40.62 -25.59
C MET A 1 -19.54 -39.43 -24.70
N LEU A 2 -18.79 -38.43 -25.18
CA LEU A 2 -18.74 -37.14 -24.49
C LEU A 2 -20.18 -36.61 -24.50
N GLY A 3 -20.75 -36.37 -23.31
CA GLY A 3 -22.05 -35.71 -23.19
C GLY A 3 -22.00 -34.38 -23.93
N SER A 4 -23.13 -33.93 -24.46
CA SER A 4 -23.19 -32.64 -25.13
C SER A 4 -22.70 -31.54 -24.17
N VAL A 5 -22.20 -30.44 -24.72
CA VAL A 5 -21.82 -29.24 -23.92
C VAL A 5 -22.94 -28.88 -22.94
N GLU A 6 -24.19 -28.98 -23.39
CA GLU A 6 -25.38 -28.73 -22.57
C GLU A 6 -25.58 -29.76 -21.45
N ASP A 7 -25.22 -31.03 -21.63
CA ASP A 7 -25.28 -32.04 -20.55
C ASP A 7 -24.29 -31.72 -19.42
N LEU A 8 -23.09 -31.25 -19.79
CA LEU A 8 -22.06 -30.84 -18.81
C LEU A 8 -22.51 -29.60 -18.04
N VAL A 9 -23.01 -28.58 -18.76
CA VAL A 9 -23.54 -27.35 -18.16
C VAL A 9 -24.70 -27.66 -17.23
N ASN A 10 -25.67 -28.47 -17.67
CA ASN A 10 -26.82 -28.88 -16.85
C ASN A 10 -26.41 -29.68 -15.61
N ALA A 11 -25.33 -30.46 -15.68
CA ALA A 11 -24.82 -31.17 -14.51
C ALA A 11 -24.24 -30.20 -13.47
N ILE A 12 -23.50 -29.17 -13.89
CA ILE A 12 -22.91 -28.16 -13.00
C ILE A 12 -23.99 -27.22 -12.47
N ALA A 13 -24.94 -26.81 -13.31
CA ALA A 13 -26.02 -25.87 -12.96
C ALA A 13 -26.97 -26.40 -11.87
N LYS A 14 -26.92 -27.69 -11.53
CA LYS A 14 -27.63 -28.26 -10.37
C LYS A 14 -27.13 -27.73 -9.03
N ASP A 15 -25.89 -27.25 -8.95
CA ASP A 15 -25.29 -26.67 -7.75
C ASP A 15 -24.50 -25.41 -8.12
N LEU A 16 -25.17 -24.26 -8.01
CA LEU A 16 -24.63 -22.93 -8.27
C LEU A 16 -24.30 -22.17 -6.97
N SER A 17 -23.97 -22.90 -5.90
CA SER A 17 -23.71 -22.31 -4.57
C SER A 17 -22.41 -21.51 -4.44
N GLN A 18 -21.54 -21.53 -5.47
CA GLN A 18 -20.24 -20.86 -5.45
C GLN A 18 -19.93 -20.17 -6.79
N PRO A 19 -19.20 -19.04 -6.78
CA PRO A 19 -18.75 -18.37 -8.01
C PRO A 19 -17.93 -19.27 -8.94
N SER A 20 -17.18 -20.22 -8.38
CA SER A 20 -16.37 -21.19 -9.12
C SER A 20 -17.23 -22.09 -10.04
N ARG A 21 -18.49 -22.36 -9.67
CA ARG A 21 -19.43 -23.17 -10.47
C ARG A 21 -19.87 -22.43 -11.73
N TYR A 22 -20.18 -21.15 -11.61
CA TYR A 22 -20.43 -20.29 -12.75
C TYR A 22 -19.19 -20.22 -13.66
N PHE A 23 -18.00 -20.01 -13.08
CA PHE A 23 -16.79 -19.91 -13.88
C PHE A 23 -16.45 -21.22 -14.62
N GLN A 24 -16.77 -22.39 -14.05
CA GLN A 24 -16.66 -23.67 -14.77
C GLN A 24 -17.55 -23.70 -16.02
N ILE A 25 -18.80 -23.23 -15.93
CA ILE A 25 -19.71 -23.13 -17.07
C ILE A 25 -19.19 -22.14 -18.11
N VAL A 26 -18.66 -20.99 -17.68
CA VAL A 26 -18.02 -19.99 -18.55
C VAL A 26 -16.89 -20.63 -19.36
N GLN A 27 -16.01 -21.40 -18.72
CA GLN A 27 -14.90 -22.06 -19.41
C GLN A 27 -15.36 -23.10 -20.44
N ILE A 28 -16.45 -23.83 -20.14
CA ILE A 28 -17.04 -24.79 -21.06
C ILE A 28 -17.51 -24.07 -22.34
N TYR A 29 -18.33 -23.02 -22.21
CA TYR A 29 -18.82 -22.28 -23.37
C TYR A 29 -17.72 -21.51 -24.11
N LYS A 30 -16.72 -20.97 -23.39
CA LYS A 30 -15.53 -20.35 -24.00
C LYS A 30 -14.76 -21.34 -24.87
N THR A 31 -14.56 -22.56 -24.39
CA THR A 31 -13.84 -23.62 -25.13
C THR A 31 -14.62 -24.07 -26.37
N ASP A 32 -15.94 -24.09 -26.28
CA ASP A 32 -16.83 -24.46 -27.40
C ASP A 32 -17.05 -23.30 -28.41
N GLY A 33 -16.48 -22.11 -28.16
CA GLY A 33 -16.61 -20.94 -29.03
C GLY A 33 -17.94 -20.19 -28.89
N GLN A 34 -18.80 -20.57 -27.94
CA GLN A 34 -20.09 -19.92 -27.67
C GLN A 34 -19.90 -18.73 -26.71
N MET A 35 -19.22 -17.68 -27.16
CA MET A 35 -18.82 -16.55 -26.31
C MET A 35 -20.01 -15.83 -25.65
N ASP A 36 -21.13 -15.63 -26.36
CA ASP A 36 -22.30 -14.94 -25.81
C ASP A 36 -22.89 -15.68 -24.59
N LYS A 37 -22.91 -17.02 -24.62
CA LYS A 37 -23.34 -17.82 -23.47
C LYS A 37 -22.33 -17.75 -22.33
N ALA A 38 -21.04 -17.75 -22.65
CA ALA A 38 -19.99 -17.60 -21.63
C ALA A 38 -20.12 -16.25 -20.91
N ILE A 39 -20.39 -15.15 -21.63
CA ILE A 39 -20.64 -13.82 -21.07
C ILE A 39 -21.90 -13.84 -20.19
N ALA A 40 -23.03 -14.34 -20.70
CA ALA A 40 -24.27 -14.38 -19.94
C ALA A 40 -24.13 -15.14 -18.60
N TRP A 41 -23.47 -16.30 -18.62
CA TRP A 41 -23.20 -17.06 -17.39
C TRP A 41 -22.24 -16.35 -16.43
N ALA A 42 -21.30 -15.56 -16.95
CA ALA A 42 -20.40 -14.77 -16.12
C ALA A 42 -21.14 -13.59 -15.47
N GLU A 43 -22.00 -12.90 -16.21
CA GLU A 43 -22.87 -11.82 -15.71
C GLU A 43 -23.82 -12.35 -14.63
N ASP A 44 -24.49 -13.49 -14.87
CA ASP A 44 -25.37 -14.15 -13.91
C ASP A 44 -24.62 -14.52 -12.62
N GLY A 45 -23.41 -15.07 -12.76
CA GLY A 45 -22.57 -15.43 -11.63
C GLY A 45 -22.12 -14.21 -10.82
N LEU A 46 -21.75 -13.12 -11.50
CA LEU A 46 -21.36 -11.88 -10.83
C LEU A 46 -22.54 -11.25 -10.10
N ALA A 47 -23.72 -11.22 -10.71
CA ALA A 47 -24.95 -10.73 -10.09
C ALA A 47 -25.34 -11.55 -8.85
N ALA A 48 -25.29 -12.88 -8.94
CA ALA A 48 -25.63 -13.79 -7.85
C ALA A 48 -24.73 -13.65 -6.61
N PHE A 49 -23.51 -13.15 -6.79
CA PHE A 49 -22.49 -13.05 -5.73
C PHE A 49 -21.98 -11.63 -5.46
N SER A 50 -22.65 -10.63 -6.04
CA SER A 50 -22.30 -9.20 -5.96
C SER A 50 -22.04 -8.71 -4.54
N ASP A 51 -22.83 -9.18 -3.56
CA ASP A 51 -22.72 -8.78 -2.15
C ASP A 51 -21.70 -9.58 -1.33
N SER A 52 -21.21 -10.73 -1.83
CA SER A 52 -20.43 -11.68 -1.01
C SER A 52 -18.97 -11.82 -1.44
N TYR A 53 -18.65 -11.55 -2.71
CA TYR A 53 -17.32 -11.77 -3.25
C TYR A 53 -16.82 -10.58 -4.08
N ARG A 54 -15.50 -10.48 -4.22
CA ARG A 54 -14.92 -9.72 -5.34
C ARG A 54 -15.23 -10.44 -6.64
N SER A 55 -15.26 -9.69 -7.74
CA SER A 55 -15.61 -10.18 -9.06
C SER A 55 -14.71 -11.35 -9.50
N GLY A 56 -13.43 -11.32 -9.10
CA GLY A 56 -12.52 -12.46 -9.25
C GLY A 56 -12.41 -12.95 -10.69
N GLN A 57 -12.39 -14.28 -10.89
CA GLN A 57 -12.25 -14.86 -12.24
C GLN A 57 -13.42 -14.54 -13.18
N LEU A 58 -14.62 -14.33 -12.64
CA LEU A 58 -15.79 -13.92 -13.44
C LEU A 58 -15.62 -12.47 -13.92
N GLY A 59 -15.18 -11.57 -13.02
CA GLY A 59 -14.87 -10.19 -13.35
C GLY A 59 -13.74 -10.06 -14.36
N ASP A 60 -12.61 -10.76 -14.15
CA ASP A 60 -11.47 -10.74 -15.08
C ASP A 60 -11.89 -11.17 -16.49
N PHE A 61 -12.73 -12.21 -16.59
CA PHE A 61 -13.27 -12.67 -17.87
C PHE A 61 -14.22 -11.63 -18.51
N LEU A 62 -15.12 -11.03 -17.73
CA LEU A 62 -16.05 -10.03 -18.24
C LEU A 62 -15.34 -8.75 -18.68
N ILE A 63 -14.32 -8.30 -17.95
CA ILE A 63 -13.47 -7.17 -18.34
C ILE A 63 -12.85 -7.44 -19.71
N GLU A 64 -12.20 -8.61 -19.90
CA GLU A 64 -11.62 -9.00 -21.20
C GLU A 64 -12.69 -9.03 -22.29
N ALA A 65 -13.85 -9.65 -22.02
CA ALA A 65 -14.93 -9.76 -22.99
C ALA A 65 -15.49 -8.40 -23.40
N HIS A 66 -15.78 -7.52 -22.45
CA HIS A 66 -16.27 -6.17 -22.69
C HIS A 66 -15.27 -5.32 -23.47
N GLU A 67 -13.98 -5.41 -23.15
CA GLU A 67 -12.92 -4.72 -23.90
C GLU A 67 -12.89 -5.14 -25.37
N THR A 68 -12.98 -6.45 -25.67
CA THR A 68 -13.00 -6.93 -27.06
C THR A 68 -14.21 -6.46 -27.85
N GLN A 69 -15.30 -6.13 -27.16
CA GLN A 69 -16.54 -5.62 -27.75
C GLN A 69 -16.61 -4.08 -27.75
N GLY A 70 -15.57 -3.38 -27.28
CA GLY A 70 -15.54 -1.92 -27.17
C GLY A 70 -16.43 -1.36 -26.04
N ARG A 71 -16.91 -2.23 -25.15
CA ARG A 71 -17.77 -1.91 -24.00
C ARG A 71 -16.93 -1.49 -22.78
N PHE A 72 -16.13 -0.45 -22.95
CA PHE A 72 -15.13 -0.06 -21.94
C PHE A 72 -15.76 0.45 -20.63
N ASP A 73 -16.93 1.08 -20.70
CA ASP A 73 -17.64 1.57 -19.51
C ASP A 73 -18.10 0.41 -18.63
N GLU A 74 -18.59 -0.68 -19.22
CA GLU A 74 -18.98 -1.89 -18.49
C GLU A 74 -17.78 -2.56 -17.82
N ALA A 75 -16.63 -2.63 -18.50
CA ALA A 75 -15.39 -3.12 -17.89
C ALA A 75 -14.95 -2.23 -16.71
N LEU A 76 -15.09 -0.92 -16.84
CA LEU A 76 -14.71 0.06 -15.83
C LEU A 76 -15.60 -0.04 -14.58
N GLU A 77 -16.90 -0.25 -14.73
CA GLU A 77 -17.83 -0.45 -13.62
C GLU A 77 -17.52 -1.72 -12.81
N ILE A 78 -17.08 -2.81 -13.46
CA ILE A 78 -16.65 -4.03 -12.76
C ILE A 78 -15.41 -3.74 -11.89
N VAL A 79 -14.42 -3.03 -12.43
CA VAL A 79 -13.21 -2.66 -11.67
C VAL A 79 -13.55 -1.69 -10.55
N TRP A 80 -14.45 -0.74 -10.79
CA TRP A 80 -14.93 0.17 -9.76
C TRP A 80 -15.63 -0.57 -8.62
N HIS A 81 -16.52 -1.51 -8.92
CA HIS A 81 -17.21 -2.32 -7.91
C HIS A 81 -16.22 -3.03 -6.98
N ASP A 82 -15.19 -3.64 -7.56
CA ASP A 82 -14.13 -4.31 -6.81
C ASP A 82 -13.31 -3.33 -5.95
N PHE A 83 -12.99 -2.16 -6.49
CA PHE A 83 -12.29 -1.09 -5.76
C PHE A 83 -13.13 -0.53 -4.62
N ASP A 84 -14.41 -0.21 -4.86
CA ASP A 84 -15.33 0.37 -3.88
C ASP A 84 -15.52 -0.56 -2.67
N ARG A 85 -15.57 -1.86 -2.93
CA ARG A 85 -15.71 -2.88 -1.88
C ARG A 85 -14.44 -3.04 -1.05
N GLN A 86 -13.29 -3.12 -1.70
CA GLN A 86 -12.01 -3.33 -1.03
C GLN A 86 -10.90 -2.53 -1.73
N PRO A 87 -10.75 -1.25 -1.39
CA PRO A 87 -9.72 -0.41 -1.97
C PRO A 87 -8.32 -1.00 -1.75
N SER A 88 -7.52 -1.02 -2.81
CA SER A 88 -6.13 -1.45 -2.78
C SER A 88 -5.37 -0.82 -3.95
N LEU A 89 -4.04 -0.80 -3.87
CA LEU A 89 -3.22 -0.25 -4.95
C LEU A 89 -3.40 -1.02 -6.26
N ASP A 90 -3.49 -2.36 -6.23
CA ASP A 90 -3.73 -3.19 -7.42
C ASP A 90 -5.03 -2.79 -8.13
N GLN A 91 -6.11 -2.61 -7.37
CA GLN A 91 -7.39 -2.20 -7.95
C GLN A 91 -7.38 -0.76 -8.44
N TYR A 92 -6.65 0.14 -7.77
CA TYR A 92 -6.44 1.51 -8.26
C TYR A 92 -5.70 1.53 -9.61
N GLN A 93 -4.69 0.68 -9.77
CA GLN A 93 -3.93 0.54 -11.01
C GLN A 93 -4.79 -0.02 -12.13
N LYS A 94 -5.60 -1.05 -11.86
CA LYS A 94 -6.58 -1.58 -12.82
C LYS A 94 -7.61 -0.53 -13.21
N LEU A 95 -8.09 0.26 -12.25
CA LEU A 95 -9.04 1.33 -12.50
C LEU A 95 -8.44 2.37 -13.46
N LYS A 96 -7.18 2.78 -13.23
CA LYS A 96 -6.47 3.66 -14.15
C LYS A 96 -6.37 3.05 -15.55
N GLN A 97 -5.95 1.80 -15.67
CA GLN A 97 -5.79 1.13 -16.96
C GLN A 97 -7.09 1.12 -17.78
N GLN A 98 -8.25 0.96 -17.12
CA GLN A 98 -9.54 1.02 -17.81
C GLN A 98 -9.97 2.44 -18.12
N ALA A 99 -9.85 3.37 -17.16
CA ALA A 99 -10.27 4.76 -17.35
C ALA A 99 -9.41 5.51 -18.40
N ASP A 100 -8.14 5.11 -18.57
CA ASP A 100 -7.29 5.62 -19.65
C ASP A 100 -7.83 5.26 -21.04
N LYS A 101 -8.58 4.16 -21.20
CA LYS A 101 -9.16 3.76 -22.50
C LYS A 101 -10.32 4.65 -22.95
N THR A 102 -10.92 5.38 -22.01
CA THR A 102 -12.03 6.30 -22.27
C THR A 102 -11.65 7.76 -22.00
N ASP A 103 -10.37 8.06 -21.73
CA ASP A 103 -9.87 9.39 -21.36
C ASP A 103 -10.57 10.00 -20.12
N THR A 104 -11.12 9.15 -19.23
CA THR A 104 -11.88 9.58 -18.03
C THR A 104 -11.08 9.50 -16.73
N TRP A 105 -9.77 9.24 -16.80
CA TRP A 105 -8.94 8.98 -15.62
C TRP A 105 -9.04 10.05 -14.53
N SER A 106 -9.11 11.34 -14.89
CA SER A 106 -9.18 12.42 -13.90
C SER A 106 -10.39 12.28 -12.97
N GLU A 107 -11.56 11.96 -13.52
CA GLU A 107 -12.81 11.84 -12.75
C GLU A 107 -12.78 10.60 -11.85
N TRP A 108 -12.29 9.48 -12.39
CA TRP A 108 -12.18 8.23 -11.65
C TRP A 108 -11.11 8.26 -10.57
N ARG A 109 -10.01 8.97 -10.81
CA ARG A 109 -8.97 9.23 -9.82
C ARG A 109 -9.55 9.94 -8.60
N ASP A 110 -10.25 11.04 -8.82
CA ASP A 110 -10.82 11.82 -7.72
C ASP A 110 -11.87 11.00 -6.95
N ARG A 111 -12.74 10.29 -7.67
CA ARG A 111 -13.72 9.37 -7.09
C ARG A 111 -13.06 8.27 -6.23
N ALA A 112 -11.96 7.68 -6.71
CA ALA A 112 -11.23 6.63 -6.00
C ALA A 112 -10.53 7.17 -4.74
N LEU A 113 -9.87 8.32 -4.82
CA LEU A 113 -9.23 8.96 -3.67
C LEU A 113 -10.25 9.33 -2.59
N ASP A 114 -11.41 9.86 -2.98
CA ASP A 114 -12.51 10.16 -2.07
C ASP A 114 -13.05 8.89 -1.40
N LYS A 115 -13.19 7.80 -2.14
CA LYS A 115 -13.58 6.52 -1.55
C LYS A 115 -12.57 6.04 -0.51
N VAL A 116 -11.26 6.11 -0.80
CA VAL A 116 -10.23 5.75 0.18
C VAL A 116 -10.36 6.64 1.42
N ARG A 117 -10.49 7.96 1.26
CA ARG A 117 -10.69 8.90 2.39
C ARG A 117 -11.94 8.60 3.22
N GLN A 118 -13.03 8.15 2.60
CA GLN A 118 -14.23 7.70 3.31
C GLN A 118 -13.96 6.45 4.16
N THR A 119 -13.17 5.48 3.65
CA THR A 119 -12.80 4.28 4.43
C THR A 119 -11.89 4.57 5.62
N LEU A 120 -11.15 5.69 5.56
CA LEU A 120 -10.29 6.15 6.64
C LEU A 120 -11.07 6.71 7.81
N GLN A 121 -12.32 7.16 7.65
CA GLN A 121 -13.07 7.72 8.79
C GLN A 121 -13.11 6.73 9.97
N PRO A 122 -12.70 7.16 11.18
CA PRO A 122 -12.47 6.25 12.28
C PRO A 122 -13.78 5.55 12.64
N LYS A 123 -13.87 4.23 12.39
CA LYS A 123 -14.73 3.38 13.20
C LYS A 123 -14.24 3.57 14.63
N ALA A 124 -15.11 3.98 15.54
CA ALA A 124 -14.73 4.30 16.92
C ALA A 124 -14.03 3.10 17.60
N ILE A 125 -12.70 3.03 17.51
CA ILE A 125 -11.89 2.02 18.17
C ILE A 125 -11.49 2.60 19.53
N ASN A 126 -12.15 2.15 20.59
CA ASN A 126 -11.74 2.36 21.98
C ASN A 126 -10.40 1.65 22.24
N ARG A 127 -9.27 2.26 21.84
CA ARG A 127 -7.94 1.79 22.26
C ARG A 127 -7.32 2.77 23.24
N ARG A 128 -7.05 2.27 24.46
CA ARG A 128 -6.40 3.02 25.54
C ARG A 128 -5.00 3.48 25.09
N PRO A 129 -4.63 4.76 25.27
CA PRO A 129 -3.31 5.25 24.89
C PRO A 129 -2.23 4.65 25.79
N THR A 130 -1.23 4.00 25.19
CA THR A 130 -0.04 3.52 25.91
C THR A 130 0.89 4.70 26.21
N ARG A 131 1.18 4.91 27.49
CA ARG A 131 2.05 5.97 28.00
C ARG A 131 3.53 5.58 27.82
N ALA A 132 4.07 5.69 26.60
CA ALA A 132 5.51 5.59 26.37
C ALA A 132 6.14 6.99 26.19
N LYS A 133 7.22 7.27 26.94
CA LYS A 133 7.99 8.52 26.84
C LYS A 133 8.81 8.49 25.53
N GLY A 134 8.33 9.24 24.54
CA GLY A 134 8.89 9.39 23.17
C GLY A 134 7.87 10.08 22.25
N ALA A 135 7.03 10.93 22.84
CA ALA A 135 5.61 11.01 22.54
C ALA A 135 5.21 11.95 21.38
N ARG A 136 6.13 12.31 20.46
CA ARG A 136 5.77 13.01 19.21
C ARG A 136 5.70 12.05 18.03
N PHE A 137 6.74 11.25 17.80
CA PHE A 137 6.79 10.29 16.68
C PHE A 137 5.87 9.09 16.85
N HIS A 138 5.85 8.50 18.05
CA HIS A 138 4.93 7.40 18.35
C HIS A 138 3.46 7.82 18.40
N ARG A 139 3.17 9.14 18.46
CA ARG A 139 1.78 9.62 18.39
C ARG A 139 1.29 9.59 16.95
N VAL A 140 2.10 10.00 15.96
CA VAL A 140 1.75 9.95 14.52
C VAL A 140 1.60 8.51 14.02
N GLN A 141 2.40 7.57 14.54
CA GLN A 141 2.29 6.14 14.18
C GLN A 141 1.12 5.39 14.85
N ASN A 142 0.44 6.00 15.83
CA ASN A 142 -0.68 5.39 16.58
C ASN A 142 -1.99 6.19 16.43
N ILE A 143 -2.11 7.05 15.41
CA ILE A 143 -3.38 7.72 15.11
C ILE A 143 -4.33 6.70 14.47
N ALA A 144 -5.62 6.82 14.79
CA ALA A 144 -6.70 5.88 14.52
C ALA A 144 -7.07 5.69 13.02
N THR A 145 -6.19 6.11 12.11
CA THR A 145 -6.43 6.24 10.68
C THR A 145 -5.18 5.81 9.90
N ASP A 146 -5.20 4.65 9.24
CA ASP A 146 -4.05 4.17 8.48
C ASP A 146 -4.07 4.73 7.04
N HIS A 147 -3.40 5.86 6.79
CA HIS A 147 -3.33 6.47 5.45
C HIS A 147 -2.39 5.71 4.50
N SER A 148 -1.91 4.51 4.85
CA SER A 148 -0.98 3.72 4.03
C SER A 148 -1.43 3.57 2.58
N LEU A 149 -2.72 3.34 2.31
CA LEU A 149 -3.20 3.20 0.94
C LEU A 149 -3.10 4.50 0.14
N LEU A 150 -3.46 5.66 0.73
CA LEU A 150 -3.29 6.96 0.07
C LEU A 150 -1.81 7.22 -0.24
N VAL A 151 -0.93 6.96 0.73
CA VAL A 151 0.51 7.11 0.55
C VAL A 151 1.03 6.19 -0.56
N GLU A 152 0.57 4.94 -0.62
CA GLU A 152 0.94 4.00 -1.68
C GLU A 152 0.48 4.47 -3.06
N ILE A 153 -0.74 5.02 -3.16
CA ILE A 153 -1.28 5.58 -4.39
C ILE A 153 -0.44 6.78 -4.85
N PHE A 154 -0.22 7.78 -3.99
CA PHE A 154 0.54 8.97 -4.37
C PHE A 154 1.99 8.66 -4.73
N LEU A 155 2.65 7.74 -4.01
CA LEU A 155 3.99 7.25 -4.36
C LEU A 155 4.02 6.52 -5.71
N TRP A 156 2.94 5.83 -6.08
CA TRP A 156 2.84 5.18 -7.39
C TRP A 156 2.60 6.19 -8.51
N GLU A 157 1.83 7.25 -8.25
CA GLU A 157 1.63 8.36 -9.19
C GLU A 157 2.86 9.27 -9.34
N GLY A 158 3.84 9.15 -8.44
CA GLY A 158 5.03 10.01 -8.40
C GLY A 158 4.79 11.35 -7.71
N ASP A 159 3.69 11.50 -6.98
CA ASP A 159 3.36 12.70 -6.22
C ASP A 159 3.91 12.59 -4.78
N ASP A 160 5.22 12.81 -4.65
CA ASP A 160 5.93 12.71 -3.37
C ASP A 160 5.49 13.76 -2.35
N GLU A 161 4.97 14.91 -2.81
CA GLU A 161 4.46 15.97 -1.96
C GLU A 161 3.16 15.57 -1.28
N GLN A 162 2.20 15.08 -2.04
CA GLN A 162 0.93 14.60 -1.48
C GLN A 162 1.13 13.34 -0.64
N ALA A 163 1.99 12.41 -1.06
CA ALA A 163 2.31 11.23 -0.28
C ALA A 163 2.85 11.60 1.12
N TRP A 164 3.70 12.62 1.20
CA TRP A 164 4.20 13.15 2.48
C TRP A 164 3.13 13.83 3.31
N SER A 165 2.28 14.65 2.67
CA SER A 165 1.18 15.35 3.33
C SER A 165 0.24 14.36 4.02
N GLU A 166 -0.19 13.32 3.29
CA GLU A 166 -1.08 12.28 3.81
C GLU A 166 -0.44 11.45 4.91
N ALA A 167 0.84 11.10 4.75
CA ALA A 167 1.59 10.39 5.79
C ALA A 167 1.69 11.21 7.09
N LYS A 168 1.89 12.53 7.01
CA LYS A 168 1.88 13.40 8.20
C LYS A 168 0.50 13.54 8.83
N ALA A 169 -0.56 13.57 8.02
CA ALA A 169 -1.93 13.78 8.48
C ALA A 169 -2.48 12.58 9.26
N GLY A 170 -2.31 11.36 8.74
CA GLY A 170 -2.87 10.15 9.35
C GLY A 170 -1.85 9.14 9.87
N GLY A 171 -0.59 9.23 9.42
CA GLY A 171 0.39 8.18 9.61
C GLY A 171 0.27 7.09 8.54
N CYS A 172 1.36 6.34 8.36
CA CYS A 172 1.42 5.18 7.48
C CYS A 172 2.32 4.09 8.07
N SER A 173 2.36 2.94 7.41
CA SER A 173 3.20 1.81 7.83
C SER A 173 4.69 2.19 7.91
N ALA A 174 5.45 1.51 8.79
CA ALA A 174 6.88 1.78 8.95
C ALA A 174 7.68 1.63 7.65
N ARG A 175 7.27 0.70 6.77
CA ARG A 175 7.85 0.47 5.44
C ARG A 175 7.68 1.70 4.54
N LEU A 176 6.48 2.29 4.51
CA LEU A 176 6.18 3.46 3.69
C LEU A 176 6.90 4.71 4.20
N TRP A 177 7.00 4.88 5.52
CA TRP A 177 7.83 5.94 6.08
C TRP A 177 9.30 5.84 5.66
N THR A 178 9.87 4.63 5.60
CA THR A 178 11.24 4.47 5.08
C THR A 178 11.33 4.88 3.63
N ARG A 179 10.41 4.41 2.78
CA ARG A 179 10.39 4.73 1.35
C ARG A 179 10.23 6.23 1.10
N LEU A 180 9.34 6.90 1.84
CA LEU A 180 9.17 8.36 1.78
C LEU A 180 10.43 9.12 2.15
N ALA A 181 11.12 8.68 3.22
CA ALA A 181 12.37 9.29 3.62
C ALA A 181 13.41 9.17 2.50
N GLU A 182 13.59 7.98 1.92
CA GLU A 182 14.53 7.71 0.84
C GLU A 182 14.25 8.55 -0.40
N THR A 183 12.98 8.63 -0.85
CA THR A 183 12.61 9.45 -2.00
C THR A 183 12.86 10.94 -1.77
N ARG A 184 12.61 11.43 -0.55
CA ARG A 184 12.78 12.85 -0.19
C ARG A 184 14.21 13.23 0.23
N GLU A 185 15.16 12.29 0.30
CA GLU A 185 16.55 12.59 0.73
C GLU A 185 17.21 13.68 -0.12
N ILE A 186 16.88 13.73 -1.42
CA ILE A 186 17.51 14.68 -2.34
C ILE A 186 16.81 16.04 -2.28
N SER A 187 15.48 16.07 -2.41
CA SER A 187 14.66 17.27 -2.53
C SER A 187 14.34 17.95 -1.19
N HIS A 188 14.16 17.18 -0.12
CA HIS A 188 13.79 17.66 1.21
C HIS A 188 14.56 16.93 2.31
N PRO A 189 15.87 17.18 2.44
CA PRO A 189 16.71 16.49 3.42
C PRO A 189 16.21 16.65 4.87
N GLU A 190 15.56 17.76 5.21
CA GLU A 190 14.98 17.96 6.56
C GLU A 190 13.82 17.00 6.88
N ASP A 191 12.99 16.67 5.88
CA ASP A 191 11.89 15.71 6.04
C ASP A 191 12.42 14.31 6.30
N ALA A 192 13.51 13.91 5.62
CA ALA A 192 14.17 12.63 5.85
C ALA A 192 14.82 12.56 7.24
N LEU A 193 15.44 13.66 7.71
CA LEU A 193 15.99 13.76 9.06
C LEU A 193 14.93 13.56 10.13
N TRP A 194 13.75 14.16 9.94
CA TRP A 194 12.62 13.99 10.83
C TRP A 194 12.28 12.49 11.00
N ILE A 195 12.34 11.67 9.96
CA ILE A 195 12.06 10.23 10.06
C ILE A 195 13.21 9.44 10.67
N TYR A 196 14.44 9.75 10.29
CA TYR A 196 15.61 8.93 10.65
C TYR A 196 16.04 9.14 12.09
N GLN A 197 16.10 10.39 12.59
CA GLN A 197 16.62 10.68 13.93
C GLN A 197 15.91 9.90 15.06
N PRO A 198 14.56 9.85 15.13
CA PRO A 198 13.85 9.18 16.21
C PRO A 198 13.93 7.65 16.15
N ARG A 199 14.34 7.08 15.01
CA ARG A 199 14.53 5.63 14.86
C ARG A 199 15.86 5.13 15.43
N ILE A 200 16.83 6.03 15.62
CA ILE A 200 18.18 5.69 16.10
C ILE A 200 18.14 5.19 17.55
N GLU A 201 17.51 5.92 18.47
CA GLU A 201 17.48 5.53 19.90
C GLU A 201 16.79 4.17 20.16
N PRO A 202 15.61 3.87 19.57
CA PRO A 202 14.99 2.55 19.69
C PRO A 202 15.92 1.41 19.25
N LEU A 203 16.66 1.57 18.15
CA LEU A 203 17.61 0.56 17.67
C LEU A 203 18.75 0.34 18.68
N ILE A 204 19.29 1.42 19.25
CA ILE A 204 20.33 1.32 20.31
C ILE A 204 19.79 0.63 21.57
N ASN A 205 18.50 0.77 21.86
CA ASN A 205 17.87 0.16 23.03
C ASN A 205 17.57 -1.33 22.86
N GLN A 206 17.55 -1.87 21.64
CA GLN A 206 17.36 -3.31 21.39
C GLN A 206 18.58 -4.16 21.80
N THR A 207 19.72 -3.53 22.14
CA THR A 207 20.90 -4.16 22.76
C THR A 207 21.53 -5.35 22.05
N ASN A 208 21.23 -5.54 20.76
CA ASN A 208 21.81 -6.61 19.96
C ASN A 208 22.74 -6.02 18.87
N ASN A 209 23.71 -6.81 18.43
CA ASN A 209 24.72 -6.35 17.46
C ASN A 209 24.10 -5.94 16.09
N PRO A 210 23.11 -6.67 15.52
CA PRO A 210 22.46 -6.24 14.29
C PRO A 210 21.78 -4.87 14.40
N ALA A 211 21.08 -4.59 15.52
CA ALA A 211 20.42 -3.31 15.74
C ALA A 211 21.43 -2.17 15.95
N TYR A 212 22.58 -2.43 16.56
CA TYR A 212 23.66 -1.44 16.60
C TYR A 212 24.21 -1.12 15.22
N GLN A 213 24.38 -2.11 14.34
CA GLN A 213 24.81 -1.84 12.97
C GLN A 213 23.79 -0.98 12.22
N GLN A 214 22.50 -1.33 12.30
CA GLN A 214 21.43 -0.53 11.70
C GLN A 214 21.38 0.90 12.24
N ALA A 215 21.62 1.10 13.55
CA ALA A 215 21.69 2.43 14.15
C ALA A 215 22.87 3.25 13.60
N VAL A 216 24.03 2.62 13.38
CA VAL A 216 25.21 3.27 12.80
C VAL A 216 24.99 3.61 11.34
N ASP A 217 24.43 2.70 10.54
CA ASP A 217 24.12 2.95 9.13
C ASP A 217 23.15 4.14 8.99
N LEU A 218 22.16 4.23 9.87
CA LEU A 218 21.21 5.34 9.93
C LEU A 218 21.88 6.65 10.37
N LEU A 219 22.83 6.60 11.32
CA LEU A 219 23.62 7.76 11.74
C LEU A 219 24.48 8.31 10.60
N LEU A 220 25.08 7.44 9.78
CA LEU A 220 25.83 7.86 8.60
C LEU A 220 24.92 8.53 7.56
N LYS A 221 23.73 8.00 7.32
CA LYS A 221 22.73 8.67 6.46
C LYS A 221 22.36 10.05 7.00
N VAL A 222 22.07 10.16 8.30
CA VAL A 222 21.76 11.45 8.96
C VAL A 222 22.92 12.43 8.85
N LYS A 223 24.16 11.97 9.02
CA LYS A 223 25.37 12.79 8.84
C LYS A 223 25.40 13.40 7.44
N THR A 224 25.30 12.58 6.40
CA THR A 224 25.33 13.03 5.00
C THR A 224 24.22 14.02 4.70
N LEU A 225 23.00 13.78 5.21
CA LEU A 225 21.88 14.69 5.01
C LEU A 225 22.07 16.04 5.73
N MET A 226 22.58 16.04 6.96
CA MET A 226 22.88 17.26 7.70
C MET A 226 24.04 18.04 7.10
N GLU A 227 25.07 17.37 6.57
CA GLU A 227 26.17 18.00 5.84
C GLU A 227 25.66 18.72 4.58
N ARG A 228 24.71 18.12 3.86
CA ARG A 228 24.06 18.76 2.70
C ARG A 228 23.18 19.97 3.07
N CYS A 229 22.78 20.09 4.33
CA CYS A 229 22.01 21.22 4.84
C CYS A 229 22.88 22.26 5.56
N ASP A 230 24.21 22.15 5.52
CA ASP A 230 25.15 22.98 6.28
C ASP A 230 24.94 22.93 7.82
N ARG A 231 24.43 21.80 8.33
CA ARG A 231 24.13 21.56 9.76
C ARG A 231 25.14 20.62 10.42
N GLN A 232 26.41 20.66 10.02
CA GLN A 232 27.44 19.75 10.58
C GLN A 232 27.64 19.94 12.08
N ALA A 233 27.52 21.18 12.58
CA ALA A 233 27.65 21.50 13.99
C ALA A 233 26.56 20.81 14.84
N GLU A 234 25.31 20.86 14.38
CA GLU A 234 24.19 20.18 15.05
C GLU A 234 24.36 18.66 15.04
N PHE A 235 24.89 18.10 13.96
CA PHE A 235 25.21 16.67 13.91
C PHE A 235 26.29 16.30 14.95
N ALA A 236 27.34 17.12 15.08
CA ALA A 236 28.40 16.89 16.06
C ALA A 236 27.86 16.93 17.50
N GLU A 237 26.97 17.87 17.82
CA GLU A 237 26.30 17.95 19.12
C GLU A 237 25.40 16.73 19.36
N PHE A 238 24.62 16.32 18.37
CA PHE A 238 23.77 15.14 18.45
C PHE A 238 24.58 13.86 18.69
N LEU A 239 25.68 13.69 17.95
CA LEU A 239 26.58 12.55 18.11
C LEU A 239 27.25 12.57 19.50
N ALA A 240 27.72 13.73 19.97
CA ALA A 240 28.28 13.89 21.31
C ALA A 240 27.27 13.49 22.41
N GLN A 241 26.01 13.87 22.25
CA GLN A 241 24.94 13.50 23.18
C GLN A 241 24.68 11.99 23.18
N LEU A 242 24.70 11.33 22.02
CA LEU A 242 24.59 9.87 21.92
C LEU A 242 25.77 9.15 22.59
N HIS A 243 27.01 9.61 22.37
CA HIS A 243 28.20 9.09 23.04
C HIS A 243 28.08 9.20 24.57
N ARG A 244 27.65 10.37 25.09
CA ARG A 244 27.46 10.59 26.54
C ARG A 244 26.39 9.68 27.12
N THR A 245 25.26 9.54 26.44
CA THR A 245 24.09 8.78 26.90
C THR A 245 24.37 7.28 26.90
N TYR A 246 25.02 6.78 25.84
CA TYR A 246 25.24 5.35 25.62
C TYR A 246 26.66 4.87 25.93
N LYS A 247 27.47 5.65 26.65
CA LYS A 247 28.86 5.33 27.02
C LYS A 247 29.09 3.93 27.61
N ARG A 248 28.07 3.34 28.26
CA ARG A 248 28.14 2.00 28.86
C ARG A 248 27.97 0.87 27.84
N LYS A 249 27.45 1.15 26.65
CA LYS A 249 27.25 0.17 25.56
C LYS A 249 28.53 0.07 24.71
N ARG A 250 29.54 -0.60 25.25
CA ARG A 250 30.90 -0.69 24.66
C ARG A 250 30.91 -1.13 23.18
N ASN A 251 30.09 -2.11 22.81
CA ASN A 251 30.01 -2.61 21.43
C ASN A 251 29.48 -1.55 20.46
N PHE A 252 28.48 -0.76 20.89
CA PHE A 252 27.93 0.34 20.09
C PHE A 252 28.97 1.46 19.92
N ILE A 253 29.66 1.84 20.99
CA ILE A 253 30.73 2.86 20.93
C ILE A 253 31.88 2.40 20.02
N ALA A 254 32.29 1.13 20.12
CA ALA A 254 33.31 0.56 19.24
C ALA A 254 32.87 0.59 17.76
N LEU A 255 31.60 0.32 17.46
CA LEU A 255 31.05 0.40 16.11
C LEU A 255 31.02 1.85 15.58
N LEU A 256 30.68 2.83 16.41
CA LEU A 256 30.76 4.25 16.02
C LEU A 256 32.19 4.65 15.66
N GLN A 257 33.16 4.30 16.49
CA GLN A 257 34.58 4.58 16.24
C GLN A 257 35.06 3.94 14.93
N LYS A 258 34.71 2.67 14.68
CA LYS A 258 35.08 1.95 13.47
C LYS A 258 34.54 2.62 12.19
N ASN A 259 33.39 3.28 12.26
CA ASN A 259 32.73 3.91 11.12
C ASN A 259 33.01 5.42 10.99
N GLY A 260 34.08 5.93 11.65
CA GLY A 260 34.45 7.34 11.56
C GLY A 260 33.46 8.30 12.24
N LEU A 261 32.64 7.77 13.16
CA LEU A 261 31.76 8.52 14.07
C LEU A 261 32.33 8.53 15.50
N GLY A 262 33.66 8.34 15.60
CA GLY A 262 34.42 8.52 16.82
C GLY A 262 34.75 10.00 17.07
N TYR A 263 34.97 10.32 18.34
CA TYR A 263 35.57 11.59 18.75
C TYR A 263 37.03 11.70 18.27
#